data_AF-A0A9W9YQW9-F1
#
_entry.id   AF-A0A9W9YQW9-F1
#
_cell.length_a   1.000
_cell.length_b   1.000
_cell.length_c   1.000
_cell.angle_alpha   90.00
_cell.angle_beta   90.00
_cell.angle_gamma   90.00
#
_symmetry.space_group_name_H-M   'P 1'
#
loop_
_entity.id
_entity.type
_entity.pdbx_description
1 polymer ?
#
loop_
_entity_poly.entity_id
_entity_poly.type
_entity_poly.pdbx_seq_one_letter_code
_entity_poly.pdbx_strand_id
1 'polypeptide(L)' 'MRNFHIRNGAWMWRLNWLADVSARGMDNSFGLMMNYRYVVEDVDKNNQQYLLNGTVAASTQFLEPLQ' A
#
# COMPACT_ATOMS: atom_id res chain seq x y z
N MET A 1 -0.63 -0.56 -10.54
CA MET A 1 -1.00 0.48 -9.55
C MET A 1 -0.16 0.44 -8.28
N ARG A 2 -0.03 -0.69 -7.56
CA ARG A 2 0.81 -0.80 -6.33
C ARG A 2 2.21 -0.18 -6.46
N ASN A 3 2.97 -0.60 -7.48
CA ASN A 3 4.36 -0.15 -7.67
C ASN A 3 4.47 1.38 -7.85
N PHE A 4 3.47 2.01 -8.45
CA PHE A 4 3.46 3.46 -8.66
C PHE A 4 3.37 4.22 -7.33
N HIS A 5 2.47 3.82 -6.42
CA HIS A 5 2.30 4.49 -5.13
C HIS A 5 3.52 4.32 -4.23
N ILE A 6 4.06 3.09 -4.14
CA ILE A 6 5.23 2.80 -3.31
C ILE A 6 6.46 3.55 -3.85
N ARG A 7 6.68 3.51 -5.17
CA ARG A 7 7.77 4.26 -5.80
C ARG A 7 7.62 5.77 -5.59
N ASN A 8 6.41 6.30 -5.43
CA ASN A 8 6.19 7.72 -5.14
C ASN A 8 6.20 8.03 -3.63
N GLY A 9 6.66 7.12 -2.76
CA GLY A 9 6.87 7.39 -1.34
C GLY A 9 5.64 7.18 -0.44
N ALA A 10 4.59 6.54 -0.94
CA ALA A 10 3.41 6.25 -0.13
C ALA A 10 3.65 5.08 0.85
N TRP A 11 2.98 5.16 2.00
CA TRP A 11 2.86 4.05 2.93
C TRP A 11 1.79 3.05 2.48
N MET A 12 2.03 1.75 2.65
CA MET A 12 0.96 0.76 2.71
C MET A 12 0.16 1.00 3.99
N TRP A 13 -1.09 1.46 3.86
CA TRP A 13 -1.83 1.98 5.01
C TRP A 13 -2.88 1.01 5.55
N ARG A 14 -3.73 0.46 4.66
CA ARG A 14 -4.84 -0.41 5.08
C ARG A 14 -5.28 -1.34 3.96
N LEU A 15 -5.41 -2.62 4.28
CA LEU A 15 -6.08 -3.60 3.44
C LEU A 15 -7.59 -3.55 3.71
N ASN A 16 -8.39 -3.43 2.66
CA ASN A 16 -9.83 -3.40 2.76
C ASN A 16 -10.42 -4.69 2.18
N TRP A 17 -11.13 -5.44 3.01
CA TRP A 17 -11.91 -6.61 2.61
C TRP A 17 -13.23 -6.19 1.95
N LEU A 18 -13.62 -6.87 0.87
CA LEU A 18 -14.83 -6.59 0.09
C LEU A 18 -15.03 -5.12 -0.28
N ALA A 19 -13.94 -4.44 -0.63
CA ALA A 19 -13.96 -3.04 -1.03
C ALA A 19 -14.40 -2.83 -2.48
N ASP A 20 -14.22 -3.83 -3.34
CA ASP A 20 -14.73 -3.83 -4.71
C ASP A 20 -15.41 -5.17 -5.02
N VAL A 21 -16.73 -5.23 -4.80
CA VAL A 21 -17.56 -6.42 -5.04
C VAL A 21 -18.10 -6.49 -6.47
N SER A 22 -17.62 -5.64 -7.38
CA SER A 22 -17.94 -5.79 -8.80
C SER A 22 -17.38 -7.11 -9.33
N ALA A 23 -17.94 -7.65 -10.41
CA ALA A 23 -17.42 -8.88 -11.03
C ALA A 23 -15.91 -8.76 -11.32
N ARG A 24 -15.48 -7.59 -11.86
CA ARG A 24 -14.07 -7.29 -12.10
C ARG A 24 -13.23 -7.25 -10.82
N GLY A 25 -13.73 -6.65 -9.73
CA GLY A 25 -13.01 -6.59 -8.46
C GLY A 25 -12.83 -7.98 -7.82
N MET A 26 -13.87 -8.80 -7.92
CA MET A 26 -13.82 -10.20 -7.48
C MET A 26 -12.86 -11.04 -8.32
N ASP A 27 -12.86 -10.88 -9.65
CA ASP A 27 -11.96 -11.61 -10.54
C ASP A 27 -10.48 -11.21 -10.37
N ASN A 28 -10.20 -9.92 -10.13
CA ASN A 28 -8.82 -9.42 -10.04
C ASN A 28 -8.16 -9.67 -8.67
N SER A 29 -8.92 -9.56 -7.58
CA SER A 29 -8.36 -9.55 -6.23
C SER A 29 -9.30 -10.09 -5.16
N PHE A 30 -10.35 -10.83 -5.52
CA PHE A 30 -11.38 -11.30 -4.57
C PHE A 30 -12.00 -10.15 -3.76
N GLY A 31 -12.13 -8.98 -4.38
CA GLY A 31 -12.67 -7.77 -3.77
C GLY A 31 -11.75 -7.07 -2.76
N LEU A 32 -10.49 -7.49 -2.65
CA LEU A 32 -9.48 -6.81 -1.83
C LEU A 32 -9.00 -5.52 -2.51
N MET A 33 -8.92 -4.44 -1.73
CA MET A 33 -8.30 -3.18 -2.14
C MET A 33 -7.31 -2.68 -1.11
N MET A 34 -6.27 -1.97 -1.55
CA MET A 34 -5.26 -1.36 -0.68
C MET A 34 -5.38 0.16 -0.69
N ASN A 35 -5.41 0.79 0.48
CA ASN A 35 -5.19 2.22 0.58
C ASN A 35 -3.69 2.50 0.76
N TYR A 36 -3.18 3.43 -0.04
CA TYR A 36 -1.85 4.01 0.10
C TYR A 36 -1.99 5.40 0.69
N ARG A 37 -1.21 5.71 1.74
CA ARG A 37 -1.26 7.01 2.40
C ARG A 37 0.02 7.79 2.12
N TYR A 38 -0.13 9.02 1.64
CA TYR A 38 0.97 9.97 1.53
C TYR A 38 1.03 10.78 2.83
N VAL A 39 2.18 10.69 3.50
CA VAL A 39 2.55 11.55 4.62
C VAL A 39 3.68 12.41 4.08
N VAL A 40 3.44 13.71 3.92
CA VAL A 40 4.30 14.61 3.15
C VAL A 40 5.74 14.58 3.66
N GLU A 41 5.89 14.51 4.97
CA GLU A 41 7.16 14.48 5.69
C GLU A 41 7.98 13.21 5.42
N ASP A 42 7.32 12.12 5.01
CA ASP A 42 7.95 10.81 4.77
C ASP A 42 8.13 10.48 3.27
N VAL A 43 7.54 11.25 2.35
CA VAL A 43 7.50 10.92 0.92
C VAL A 43 8.90 10.66 0.35
N ASP A 44 9.82 11.62 0.54
CA ASP A 44 11.17 11.51 0.00
C ASP A 44 11.96 10.36 0.63
N LYS A 45 11.82 10.20 1.95
CA LYS A 45 12.46 9.11 2.70
C LYS A 45 11.99 7.75 2.19
N ASN A 46 10.69 7.55 2.05
CA ASN A 46 10.10 6.30 1.60
C ASN A 46 10.45 5.99 0.14
N ASN A 47 10.44 7.01 -0.73
CA ASN A 47 10.88 6.87 -2.11
C ASN A 47 12.34 6.39 -2.18
N GLN A 48 13.24 7.04 -1.46
CA GLN A 48 14.66 6.67 -1.43
C GLN A 48 14.87 5.26 -0.88
N GLN A 49 14.22 4.92 0.23
CA GLN A 49 14.30 3.58 0.83
C GLN A 49 13.82 2.50 -0.13
N TYR A 50 12.75 2.76 -0.89
CA TYR A 50 12.25 1.82 -1.87
C TYR A 50 13.19 1.68 -3.08
N LEU A 51 13.69 2.80 -3.62
CA LEU A 51 14.54 2.79 -4.81
C LEU A 51 15.94 2.22 -4.56
N LEU A 52 16.51 2.49 -3.38
CA LEU A 52 17.87 2.06 -3.04
C LEU A 52 17.90 0.67 -2.41
N ASN A 53 16.94 0.39 -1.52
CA ASN A 53 17.00 -0.80 -0.65
C ASN A 53 15.82 -1.76 -0.87
N GLY A 54 14.86 -1.41 -1.74
CA GLY A 54 13.64 -2.21 -1.93
C GLY A 54 12.70 -2.21 -0.71
N THR A 55 12.96 -1.37 0.30
CA THR A 55 12.18 -1.34 1.54
C THR A 55 10.85 -0.65 1.31
N VAL A 56 9.76 -1.31 1.71
CA VAL A 56 8.39 -0.78 1.58
C VAL A 56 7.91 -0.28 2.94
N ALA A 57 7.56 1.00 3.02
CA ALA A 57 6.95 1.58 4.21
C ALA A 57 5.51 1.06 4.39
N ALA A 58 5.20 0.59 5.60
CA ALA A 58 3.91 0.04 5.96
C ALA A 58 3.50 0.55 7.34
N SER A 59 2.23 0.91 7.49
CA SER A 59 1.70 1.44 8.74
C SER A 59 1.67 0.34 9.82
N THR A 60 1.77 0.73 11.09
CA THR A 60 1.63 -0.21 12.21
C THR A 60 0.29 -0.93 12.15
N GLN A 61 -0.80 -0.21 11.84
CA GLN A 61 -2.14 -0.79 11.65
C GLN A 61 -2.16 -1.90 10.57
N PHE A 62 -1.37 -1.75 9.50
CA PHE A 62 -1.28 -2.77 8.46
C PHE A 62 -0.41 -3.95 8.89
N LEU A 63 0.64 -3.71 9.70
CA LEU A 63 1.58 -4.73 10.12
C LEU A 63 1.12 -5.56 11.33
N GLU A 64 0.36 -4.96 12.26
CA GLU A 64 -0.11 -5.62 13.49
C GLU A 64 -0.81 -6.97 13.24
N PRO A 65 -1.71 -7.11 12.24
CA PRO A 65 -2.36 -8.39 11.98
C PRO A 65 -1.44 -9.46 11.35
N LEU A 66 -0.20 -9.12 10.98
CA LEU A 66 0.76 -10.00 10.30
C LEU A 66 1.83 -10.58 11.25
N GLN A 67 1.76 -10.24 12.54
CA GLN A 67 2.64 -10.74 13.59
C GLN A 67 1.95 -11.81 14.43
#